data_AF-S0BE24-F1
#
_entry.id   AF-S0BE24-F1
#
_cell.length_a   1.000
_cell.length_b   1.000
_cell.length_c   1.000
_cell.angle_alpha   90.00
_cell.angle_beta   90.00
_cell.angle_gamma   90.00
#
_symmetry.space_group_name_H-M   'P 1'
#
loop_
_entity.id
_entity.type
_entity.pdbx_description
1 polymer ?
#
loop_
_entity_poly.entity_id
_entity_poly.type
_entity_poly.pdbx_seq_one_letter_code
_entity_poly.pdbx_strand_id
1 'polypeptide(L)' 'YVYESTVHCTNILLGLNDQRKKDILCDVTLIVERKEFRAHRAVLAACSEYFWQALVGQTKNDLVVILPEEVTAR' A
#
# COMPACT_ATOMS: atom_id res chain seq x y z
N TYR A 1 25.73 13.50 -18.93
CA TYR A 1 24.62 14.39 -18.55
C TYR A 1 23.75 13.65 -17.54
N VAL A 2 23.36 14.30 -16.44
CA VAL A 2 22.42 13.78 -15.43
C VAL A 2 21.12 14.57 -15.58
N TYR A 3 19.97 13.88 -15.61
CA TYR A 3 18.64 14.49 -15.66
C TYR A 3 17.84 14.08 -14.43
N GLU A 4 17.32 15.07 -13.71
CA GLU A 4 16.46 14.90 -12.56
C GLU A 4 15.14 15.61 -12.81
N SER A 5 14.02 14.90 -12.57
CA SER A 5 12.69 15.46 -12.70
C SER A 5 12.10 15.71 -11.32
N THR A 6 11.77 16.97 -11.05
CA THR A 6 11.17 17.40 -9.77
C THR A 6 9.74 16.92 -9.57
N VAL A 7 9.06 16.48 -10.63
CA VAL A 7 7.65 16.04 -10.60
C VAL A 7 7.47 14.52 -10.68
N HIS A 8 8.55 13.78 -10.92
CA HIS A 8 8.48 12.33 -11.16
C HIS A 8 7.87 11.58 -9.98
N CYS A 9 8.38 11.81 -8.77
CA CYS A 9 7.89 11.14 -7.55
C CYS A 9 6.40 11.40 -7.29
N THR A 10 5.95 12.64 -7.51
CA THR A 10 4.54 13.02 -7.37
C THR A 10 3.67 12.27 -8.38
N ASN A 11 4.09 12.20 -9.65
CA ASN A 11 3.34 11.48 -10.68
C ASN A 11 3.26 9.97 -10.40
N ILE A 12 4.34 9.36 -9.89
CA ILE A 12 4.34 7.96 -9.46
C ILE A 12 3.32 7.73 -8.33
N LEU A 13 3.35 8.56 -7.28
CA LEU A 13 2.40 8.43 -6.16
C LEU A 13 0.95 8.67 -6.59
N LEU A 14 0.70 9.61 -7.51
CA LEU A 14 -0.63 9.82 -8.09
C LEU A 14 -1.11 8.59 -8.86
N GLY A 15 -0.24 7.98 -9.67
CA GLY A 15 -0.54 6.76 -10.40
C GLY A 15 -0.86 5.57 -9.48
N LEU A 16 -0.04 5.36 -8.45
CA LEU A 16 -0.27 4.33 -7.44
C LEU A 16 -1.59 4.54 -6.67
N ASN A 17 -1.95 5.79 -6.40
CA ASN A 17 -3.23 6.10 -5.75
C ASN A 17 -4.44 5.87 -6.68
N ASP A 18 -4.31 6.12 -7.97
CA ASP A 18 -5.35 5.82 -8.96
C ASP A 18 -5.54 4.30 -9.12
N GLN A 19 -4.45 3.55 -9.23
CA GLN A 19 -4.44 2.08 -9.20
C GLN A 19 -5.15 1.54 -7.97
N ARG A 20 -4.84 2.08 -6.79
CA ARG A 20 -5.50 1.75 -5.53
C ARG A 20 -7.01 1.96 -5.56
N LYS A 21 -7.47 3.10 -6.08
CA LYS A 21 -8.91 3.43 -6.16
C LYS A 21 -9.67 2.55 -7.15
N LYS A 22 -9.01 2.08 -8.19
CA LYS A 22 -9.59 1.21 -9.23
C LYS A 22 -9.42 -0.28 -8.95
N ASP A 23 -8.73 -0.63 -7.87
CA ASP A 23 -8.32 -2.01 -7.55
C ASP A 23 -7.55 -2.69 -8.68
N ILE A 24 -6.59 -1.97 -9.27
CA ILE A 24 -5.72 -2.45 -10.34
C ILE A 24 -4.31 -2.56 -9.78
N LEU A 25 -3.62 -3.68 -10.05
CA LEU A 25 -2.25 -3.96 -9.60
C LEU A 25 -2.04 -3.93 -8.07
N CYS A 26 -3.13 -3.96 -7.29
CA CYS A 26 -3.07 -4.10 -5.83
C CYS A 26 -2.83 -5.57 -5.45
N ASP A 27 -1.93 -5.78 -4.48
CA ASP A 27 -1.42 -7.10 -4.06
C ASP A 27 -1.68 -7.39 -2.56
N VAL A 28 -2.41 -6.52 -1.88
CA VAL A 28 -2.85 -6.72 -0.49
C VAL A 28 -4.23 -6.12 -0.24
N THR A 29 -5.03 -6.82 0.57
CA THR A 29 -6.25 -6.31 1.19
C THR A 29 -6.01 -6.10 2.68
N LEU A 30 -6.19 -4.87 3.16
CA LEU A 30 -6.24 -4.56 4.58
C LEU A 30 -7.68 -4.63 5.07
N ILE A 31 -7.92 -5.30 6.19
CA ILE A 31 -9.21 -5.30 6.87
C ILE A 31 -9.07 -4.45 8.13
N VAL A 32 -9.80 -3.34 8.18
CA VAL A 32 -9.85 -2.41 9.32
C VAL A 32 -11.30 -2.26 9.72
N GLU A 33 -11.66 -2.60 10.96
CA GLU A 33 -13.04 -2.46 11.46
C GLU A 33 -14.10 -3.08 10.52
N ARG A 34 -13.77 -4.25 9.92
CA ARG A 34 -14.59 -4.99 8.92
C ARG A 34 -14.75 -4.30 7.56
N LYS A 35 -14.01 -3.22 7.30
CA LYS A 35 -13.90 -2.59 5.97
C LYS A 35 -12.65 -3.09 5.26
N GLU A 36 -12.78 -3.34 3.96
CA GLU A 36 -11.69 -3.80 3.12
C GLU A 36 -11.04 -2.64 2.36
N PHE A 37 -9.71 -2.59 2.36
CA PHE A 37 -8.92 -1.59 1.66
C PHE A 37 -7.87 -2.28 0.80
N ARG A 38 -7.97 -2.11 -0.51
CA ARG A 38 -6.96 -2.59 -1.46
C ARG A 38 -5.78 -1.63 -1.47
N ALA A 39 -4.55 -2.15 -1.51
CA ALA A 39 -3.33 -1.37 -1.45
C ALA A 39 -2.13 -2.11 -2.10
N HIS A 40 -0.98 -1.43 -2.11
CA HIS A 40 0.29 -1.97 -2.58
C HIS A 40 1.20 -2.26 -1.39
N ARG A 41 1.66 -3.50 -1.25
CA ARG A 41 2.51 -3.95 -0.13
C ARG A 41 3.81 -3.17 -0.06
N ALA A 42 4.45 -2.94 -1.19
CA ALA A 42 5.69 -2.18 -1.28
C ALA A 42 5.53 -0.73 -0.77
N VAL A 43 4.40 -0.09 -1.09
CA VAL A 43 4.11 1.29 -0.64
C VAL A 43 3.85 1.31 0.86
N LEU A 44 3.03 0.40 1.39
CA LEU A 44 2.76 0.31 2.82
C LEU A 44 4.05 0.07 3.63
N ALA A 45 4.88 -0.87 3.17
CA ALA A 45 6.15 -1.20 3.79
C ALA A 45 7.14 -0.02 3.75
N ALA A 46 7.17 0.76 2.67
CA ALA A 46 8.01 1.95 2.58
C ALA A 46 7.54 3.09 3.49
N CYS A 47 6.24 3.21 3.74
CA CYS A 47 5.65 4.29 4.53
C CYS A 47 5.52 3.98 6.03
N SER A 48 5.66 2.73 6.46
CA SER A 48 5.43 2.32 7.85
C SER A 48 6.26 1.09 8.22
N GLU A 49 7.02 1.19 9.31
CA GLU A 49 7.79 0.08 9.83
C GLU A 49 6.90 -1.09 10.30
N TYR A 50 5.71 -0.80 10.83
CA TYR A 50 4.73 -1.83 11.19
C TYR A 50 4.37 -2.69 9.98
N PHE A 51 3.99 -2.04 8.87
CA PHE A 51 3.67 -2.76 7.64
C PHE A 51 4.90 -3.42 7.03
N TRP A 52 6.09 -2.82 7.14
CA TRP A 52 7.32 -3.46 6.69
C TRP A 52 7.53 -4.81 7.39
N GLN A 53 7.54 -4.82 8.72
CA GLN A 53 7.74 -6.04 9.50
C GLN A 53 6.65 -7.09 9.25
N ALA A 54 5.40 -6.66 9.08
CA ALA A 54 4.28 -7.56 8.78
C ALA A 54 4.33 -8.15 7.36
N LEU A 55 4.81 -7.39 6.36
CA LEU A 55 4.67 -7.71 4.94
C LEU A 55 5.95 -8.26 4.28
N VAL A 56 7.14 -7.99 4.80
CA VAL A 56 8.42 -8.28 4.11
C VAL A 56 8.63 -9.77 3.82
N GLY A 57 8.13 -10.66 4.69
CA GLY A 57 8.26 -12.11 4.52
C GLY A 57 7.13 -12.78 3.74
N GLN A 58 6.12 -12.02 3.30
CA GLN A 58 4.92 -12.61 2.69
C GLN A 58 5.14 -12.85 1.19
N THR A 59 4.84 -14.04 0.68
CA THR A 59 4.99 -14.39 -0.74
C THR A 59 3.66 -14.65 -1.45
N LYS A 60 2.55 -14.47 -0.73
CA LYS A 60 1.20 -14.64 -1.29
C LYS A 60 0.82 -13.46 -2.16
N ASN A 61 0.21 -13.74 -3.31
CA ASN A 61 -0.29 -12.75 -4.27
C ASN A 61 -1.58 -12.06 -3.78
N ASP A 62 -2.39 -12.75 -2.98
CA ASP A 62 -3.62 -12.20 -2.38
C ASP A 62 -3.51 -12.23 -0.85
N LEU A 63 -2.63 -11.38 -0.32
CA LEU A 63 -2.45 -11.26 1.11
C LEU A 63 -3.60 -10.47 1.73
N VAL A 64 -4.23 -11.02 2.76
CA VAL A 64 -5.22 -10.32 3.59
C VAL A 64 -4.61 -10.05 4.95
N VAL A 65 -4.53 -8.79 5.36
CA VAL A 65 -3.99 -8.36 6.65
C VAL A 65 -5.11 -7.75 7.47
N ILE A 66 -5.40 -8.35 8.63
CA ILE A 66 -6.39 -7.82 9.57
C ILE A 66 -5.66 -6.93 10.56
N LEU A 67 -6.01 -5.65 10.58
CA LEU A 67 -5.46 -4.68 11.50
C LEU A 67 -6.25 -4.69 12.80
N PRO A 68 -5.56 -4.53 13.95
CA PRO A 68 -6.22 -4.56 15.26
C PRO A 68 -7.06 -3.30 15.49
N GLU A 69 -7.97 -3.35 16.46
CA GLU A 69 -9.01 -2.33 16.70
C GLU A 69 -8.46 -0.94 17.07
N GLU A 70 -7.17 -0.81 17.41
CA GLU A 70 -6.55 0.50 17.64
C GLU A 70 -6.39 1.33 16.36
N VAL A 71 -6.49 0.69 15.18
CA VAL A 71 -6.46 1.37 13.89
C VAL A 71 -7.88 1.72 13.48
N THR A 72 -8.26 2.98 13.60
CA THR A 72 -9.58 3.48 13.18
C THR A 72 -9.55 3.90 11.70
N ALA A 73 -10.52 3.45 10.91
CA ALA A 73 -10.68 3.89 9.53
C ALA A 73 -11.44 5.22 9.50
N ARG A 74 -10.70 6.35 9.52
CA ARG A 74 -11.27 7.69 9.35
C ARG A 74 -11.65 8.00 7.90
#